data_AF-A0A5N5I4F6-F1
#
_entry.id   AF-A0A5N5I4F6-F1
#
_cell.length_a   1.000
_cell.length_b   1.000
_cell.length_c   1.000
_cell.angle_alpha   90.00
_cell.angle_beta   90.00
_cell.angle_gamma   90.00
#
_symmetry.space_group_name_H-M   'P 1'
#
loop_
_entity.id
_entity.type
_entity.pdbx_description
1 polymer ?
#
loop_
_entity_poly.entity_id
_entity_poly.type
_entity_poly.pdbx_seq_one_letter_code
_entity_poly.pdbx_strand_id
1 'polypeptide(L)' 'MGNTPHVLAANKIPEVVLGSSIGSRSMPMLGFGTAMDKLKPHVLKATVLEAIKLGYRHFDTIGFYVRVVTDSERSHPRST' A
#
# COMPACT_ATOMS: atom_id res chain seq x y z
N MET A 1 20.79 -33.34 -18.85
CA MET A 1 20.50 -32.51 -17.67
C MET A 1 19.68 -31.34 -18.17
N GLY A 2 18.39 -31.28 -17.81
CA GLY A 2 17.45 -30.35 -18.42
C GLY A 2 17.73 -28.92 -17.99
N ASN A 3 17.94 -28.04 -18.97
CA ASN A 3 18.10 -26.61 -18.75
C ASN A 3 16.69 -26.06 -18.45
N THR A 4 16.37 -25.86 -17.18
CA THR A 4 15.12 -25.22 -16.77
C THR A 4 15.11 -23.79 -17.31
N PRO A 5 14.11 -23.39 -18.12
CA PRO A 5 14.01 -22.01 -18.54
C PRO A 5 13.71 -21.16 -17.29
N HIS A 6 14.63 -20.26 -16.93
CA HIS A 6 14.45 -19.24 -15.88
C HIS A 6 13.42 -18.16 -16.25
N VAL A 7 12.53 -18.45 -17.20
CA VAL A 7 11.45 -17.55 -17.58
C VAL A 7 10.28 -17.87 -16.65
N LEU A 8 9.61 -16.81 -16.15
CA LEU A 8 8.44 -16.74 -15.24
C LEU A 8 8.84 -16.24 -13.83
N ALA A 9 8.72 -14.97 -13.42
CA ALA A 9 7.91 -13.85 -13.94
C ALA A 9 8.61 -12.52 -13.62
N ALA A 10 8.90 -11.70 -14.63
CA ALA A 10 9.47 -10.36 -14.46
C ALA A 10 8.49 -9.31 -13.86
N ASN A 11 7.32 -9.75 -13.37
CA ASN A 11 6.20 -8.88 -12.98
C ASN A 11 5.72 -9.04 -11.53
N LYS A 12 6.43 -9.78 -10.66
CA LYS A 12 6.06 -9.89 -9.24
C LYS A 12 7.20 -9.44 -8.33
N ILE A 13 6.84 -8.57 -7.38
CA ILE A 13 7.72 -8.15 -6.29
C ILE A 13 8.04 -9.39 -5.43
N PRO A 14 9.33 -9.69 -5.16
CA PRO A 14 9.71 -10.77 -4.26
C PRO A 14 9.13 -10.61 -2.87
N GLU A 15 8.88 -11.72 -2.18
CA GLU A 15 8.38 -11.74 -0.81
C GLU A 15 9.39 -12.36 0.14
N VAL A 16 9.37 -11.91 1.40
CA VAL A 16 10.17 -12.44 2.51
C VAL A 16 9.25 -13.01 3.59
N VAL A 17 9.57 -14.19 4.12
CA VAL A 17 8.83 -14.76 5.27
C VAL A 17 9.35 -14.14 6.56
N LEU A 18 8.44 -13.63 7.38
CA LEU A 18 8.78 -13.06 8.67
C LEU A 18 9.02 -14.19 9.69
N GLY A 19 10.28 -14.47 9.99
CA GLY A 19 10.64 -15.57 10.93
C GLY A 19 10.12 -15.38 12.36
N SER A 20 9.73 -14.15 12.72
CA SER A 20 9.12 -13.82 14.02
C SER A 20 7.60 -14.03 14.05
N SER A 21 6.94 -14.28 12.92
CA SER A 21 5.49 -14.47 12.88
C SER A 21 5.09 -15.91 13.17
N ILE A 22 3.99 -16.09 13.89
CA ILE A 22 3.32 -17.39 14.00
C ILE A 22 2.59 -17.66 12.69
N GLY A 23 2.92 -18.77 12.03
CA GLY A 23 2.53 -19.07 10.66
C GLY A 23 3.41 -18.35 9.64
N SER A 24 3.58 -18.91 8.45
CA SER A 24 4.48 -18.41 7.41
C SER A 24 3.93 -17.14 6.74
N ARG A 25 3.88 -16.00 7.47
CA ARG A 25 3.47 -14.71 6.89
C ARG A 25 4.58 -14.17 6.01
N SER A 26 4.25 -13.96 4.74
CA SER A 26 5.13 -13.30 3.79
C SER A 26 4.83 -11.81 3.68
N MET A 27 5.86 -11.03 3.35
CA MET A 27 5.81 -9.60 3.14
C MET A 27 6.46 -9.28 1.78
N PRO A 28 5.83 -8.48 0.91
CA PRO A 28 6.50 -7.94 -0.28
C PRO A 28 7.72 -7.09 0.13
N MET A 29 8.87 -7.39 -0.47
CA MET A 29 10.14 -6.73 -0.15
C MET A 29 10.22 -5.27 -0.59
N LEU A 30 9.37 -4.86 -1.55
CA LEU A 30 9.25 -3.48 -1.98
C LEU A 30 8.01 -2.83 -1.35
N GLY A 31 8.24 -1.87 -0.45
CA GLY A 31 7.21 -1.10 0.24
C GLY A 31 6.95 0.26 -0.42
N PHE A 32 5.74 0.77 -0.27
CA PHE A 32 5.33 2.13 -0.64
C PHE A 32 5.08 2.95 0.63
N GLY A 33 5.95 3.92 0.92
CA GLY A 33 5.81 4.82 2.06
C GLY A 33 4.88 5.99 1.77
N THR A 34 4.06 6.38 2.74
CA THR A 34 3.07 7.47 2.61
C THR A 34 3.46 8.77 3.32
N ALA A 35 4.65 8.84 3.94
CA ALA A 35 5.12 10.01 4.67
C ALA A 35 5.37 11.20 3.73
N MET A 36 4.45 12.16 3.71
CA MET A 36 4.50 13.34 2.85
C MET A 36 4.00 14.57 3.60
N ASP A 37 4.68 15.71 3.45
CA ASP A 37 4.23 16.99 4.01
C ASP A 37 3.15 17.63 3.12
N LYS A 38 2.06 18.11 3.72
CA LYS A 38 0.99 18.91 3.07
C LYS A 38 0.37 18.31 1.80
N LEU A 39 0.29 16.99 1.69
CA LEU A 39 -0.38 16.34 0.54
C LEU A 39 -1.89 16.42 0.66
N LYS A 40 -2.57 16.83 -0.42
CA LYS A 40 -4.05 16.80 -0.46
C LYS A 40 -4.53 15.34 -0.40
N PRO A 41 -5.55 15.00 0.41
CA PRO A 41 -6.01 13.61 0.59
C PRO A 41 -6.37 12.87 -0.72
N HIS A 42 -6.91 13.57 -1.72
CA HIS A 42 -7.25 12.98 -3.01
C HIS A 42 -6.00 12.56 -3.83
N VAL A 43 -4.88 13.27 -3.67
CA VAL A 43 -3.62 12.92 -4.34
C VAL A 43 -3.07 11.66 -3.71
N LEU A 44 -3.04 11.56 -2.38
CA LEU A 44 -2.62 10.33 -1.69
C LEU A 44 -3.45 9.13 -2.14
N LYS A 45 -4.78 9.29 -2.22
CA LYS A 45 -5.68 8.23 -2.71
C LYS A 45 -5.34 7.83 -4.14
N ALA A 46 -5.17 8.79 -5.05
CA ALA A 46 -4.81 8.51 -6.44
C ALA A 46 -3.46 7.80 -6.54
N THR A 47 -2.44 8.27 -5.82
CA THR A 47 -1.10 7.68 -5.80
C THR A 47 -1.12 6.24 -5.28
N VAL A 48 -1.85 5.95 -4.21
CA VAL A 48 -2.01 4.58 -3.70
C VAL A 48 -2.68 3.68 -4.73
N LEU A 49 -3.72 4.16 -5.43
CA LEU A 49 -4.40 3.40 -6.47
C LEU A 49 -3.46 3.09 -7.65
N GLU A 50 -2.65 4.05 -8.09
CA GLU A 50 -1.65 3.82 -9.14
C GLU A 50 -0.55 2.85 -8.68
N ALA A 51 -0.08 2.95 -7.43
CA ALA A 51 0.89 2.00 -6.87
C ALA A 51 0.34 0.56 -6.86
N ILE A 52 -0.94 0.36 -6.54
CA ILE A 52 -1.60 -0.96 -6.61
C ILE A 52 -1.57 -1.50 -8.04
N LYS A 53 -1.90 -0.67 -9.04
CA LYS A 53 -1.87 -1.04 -10.47
C LYS A 53 -0.47 -1.44 -10.93
N LEU A 54 0.57 -0.75 -10.43
CA LEU A 54 1.98 -1.05 -10.70
C LEU A 54 2.50 -2.32 -10.00
N GLY A 55 1.71 -2.90 -9.08
CA GLY A 55 2.05 -4.17 -8.42
C GLY A 55 2.49 -4.05 -6.97
N TYR A 56 2.51 -2.85 -6.36
CA TYR A 56 2.82 -2.70 -4.94
C TYR A 56 1.77 -3.38 -4.06
N ARG A 57 2.23 -4.08 -3.03
CA ARG A 57 1.38 -4.81 -2.07
C ARG A 57 1.74 -4.57 -0.60
N HIS A 58 2.85 -3.87 -0.34
CA HIS A 58 3.26 -3.44 1.00
C HIS A 58 3.16 -1.91 1.06
N PHE A 59 2.30 -1.39 1.94
CA PHE A 59 2.11 0.04 2.17
C PHE A 59 2.50 0.37 3.61
N ASP A 60 3.46 1.29 3.76
CA ASP A 60 3.93 1.76 5.07
C ASP A 60 3.31 3.12 5.38
N THR A 61 2.70 3.24 6.56
CA THR A 61 2.00 4.43 7.02
C THR A 61 2.12 4.54 8.54
N ILE A 62 2.00 5.75 9.07
CA ILE A 62 2.01 6.04 10.50
C ILE A 62 0.80 6.91 10.86
N GLY A 63 0.25 6.72 12.07
CA GLY A 63 -0.97 7.40 12.52
C GLY A 63 -0.89 8.93 12.55
N PHE A 64 0.31 9.51 12.51
CA PHE A 64 0.50 10.97 12.44
C PHE A 64 0.44 11.55 11.01
N TYR A 65 0.71 10.74 9.96
CA TYR A 65 0.73 11.21 8.55
C TYR A 65 -0.59 11.00 7.80
N VAL A 66 -1.54 10.24 8.36
CA VAL A 66 -2.82 9.96 7.71
C VAL A 66 -3.97 10.29 8.64
N ARG A 67 -4.59 11.45 8.41
CA ARG A 67 -6.02 11.63 8.72
C ARG A 67 -6.75 10.61 7.86
N VAL A 68 -6.98 9.41 8.39
CA VAL A 68 -8.01 8.50 7.88
C VAL A 68 -9.24 9.36 7.70
N VAL A 69 -9.75 9.46 6.47
CA VAL A 69 -10.96 10.23 6.21
C VAL A 69 -12.07 9.58 7.04
N THR A 70 -12.34 10.13 8.22
CA THR A 70 -13.57 9.89 8.94
C THR A 70 -14.64 10.64 8.19
N ASP A 71 -15.70 9.93 7.80
CA ASP A 71 -16.81 10.41 6.97
C ASP A 71 -17.74 11.39 7.77
N SER A 72 -17.16 12.32 8.52
CA SER A 72 -17.88 13.18 9.47
C SER A 72 -18.14 14.61 8.97
N GLU A 73 -17.89 14.91 7.70
CA GLU A 73 -18.20 16.23 7.11
C GLU A 73 -19.37 16.18 6.11
N ARG A 74 -20.38 15.37 6.40
CA ARG A 74 -21.73 15.59 5.87
C ARG A 74 -22.55 16.41 6.86
N SER A 75 -22.10 17.62 7.16
CA SER A 75 -22.91 18.61 7.87
C SER A 75 -24.09 18.99 6.97
N HIS A 76 -25.27 18.48 7.31
CA HIS A 76 -26.54 18.93 6.76
C HIS A 76 -26.74 20.41 7.14
N PRO A 77 -27.14 21.30 6.21
CA PRO A 77 -27.58 22.62 6.63
C PRO A 77 -28.88 22.46 7.43
N ARG A 78 -28.86 22.86 8.70
CA ARG A 78 -30.10 23.10 9.45
C ARG A 78 -30.79 24.29 8.80
N SER A 79 -31.89 24.00 8.09
CA SER A 79 -32.89 24.99 7.75
C SER A 79 -33.63 25.37 9.03
N THR A 80 -33.51 26.61 9.46
CA THR A 80 -34.51 27.30 10.29
C THR A 80 -35.28 28.25 9.41
#